data_AF-A0A7S1B3A0-F1
#
_entry.id   AF-A0A7S1B3A0-F1
#
_cell.length_a   1.000
_cell.length_b   1.000
_cell.length_c   1.000
_cell.angle_alpha   90.00
_cell.angle_beta   90.00
_cell.angle_gamma   90.00
#
_symmetry.space_group_name_H-M   'P 1'
#
loop_
_entity.id
_entity.type
_entity.pdbx_description
1 polymer ?
#
loop_
_entity_poly.entity_id
_entity_poly.type
_entity_poly.pdbx_seq_one_letter_code
_entity_poly.pdbx_strand_id
1 'polypeptide(L)'
;MDGFHLSRAQMRERSEKGGPGYEELLARRGAPWTFDAEGCVAAFVRAREEGEARLPTYSRTRSDPVPGGARLTREHRVVLLEGNYLLAFDDPKWRPLGEVFDERWYVACESEEEQRERLIGRHLETWTEEKTRIF
;
A
#
# COMPACT_ATOMS: atom_id res chain seq x y z
N MET A 1 4.81 0.92 0.24
CA MET A 1 3.75 0.09 -0.37
C MET A 1 2.59 0.92 -0.90
N ASP A 2 2.23 2.04 -0.26
CA ASP A 2 1.03 2.84 -0.56
C ASP A 2 0.82 3.24 -2.03
N GLY A 3 1.87 3.45 -2.81
CA GLY A 3 1.75 3.75 -4.24
C GLY A 3 1.12 2.62 -5.07
N PHE A 4 0.99 1.41 -4.51
CA PHE A 4 0.35 0.26 -5.13
C PHE A 4 -1.09 0.03 -4.66
N HIS A 5 -1.72 0.99 -3.97
CA HIS A 5 -3.19 0.96 -3.84
C HIS A 5 -3.81 0.92 -5.24
N LEU A 6 -4.90 0.18 -5.39
CA LEU A 6 -5.71 0.31 -6.59
C LEU A 6 -6.19 1.76 -6.71
N SER A 7 -6.04 2.31 -7.91
CA SER A 7 -6.60 3.63 -8.20
C SER A 7 -8.12 3.57 -8.14
N ARG A 8 -8.77 4.70 -7.89
CA ARG A 8 -10.23 4.76 -7.95
C ARG A 8 -10.79 4.29 -9.31
N ALA A 9 -10.07 4.57 -10.39
CA ALA A 9 -10.43 4.08 -11.73
C ALA A 9 -10.36 2.54 -11.80
N GLN A 10 -9.30 1.92 -11.29
CA GLN A 10 -9.18 0.46 -11.23
C GLN A 10 -10.24 -0.16 -10.33
N MET A 11 -10.61 0.49 -9.22
CA MET A 11 -11.70 0.01 -8.35
C MET A 11 -13.06 0.06 -9.08
N ARG A 12 -13.36 1.13 -9.83
CA ARG A 12 -14.58 1.22 -10.65
C ARG A 12 -14.60 0.12 -11.71
N GLU A 13 -13.51 -0.03 -12.45
CA GLU A 13 -13.38 -1.06 -13.48
C GLU A 13 -13.58 -2.47 -12.91
N ARG A 14 -13.01 -2.77 -11.73
CA ARG A 14 -13.24 -4.07 -11.06
C ARG A 14 -14.70 -4.28 -10.67
N SER A 15 -15.35 -3.24 -10.16
CA SER A 15 -16.78 -3.29 -9.84
C SER A 15 -17.64 -3.51 -11.09
N GLU A 16 -17.32 -2.84 -12.20
CA GLU A 16 -18.02 -2.99 -13.48
C GLU A 16 -17.84 -4.38 -14.10
N LYS A 17 -16.70 -5.04 -13.85
CA LYS A 17 -16.40 -6.41 -14.29
C LYS A 17 -17.01 -7.50 -13.41
N GLY A 18 -17.90 -7.14 -12.49
CA GLY A 18 -18.59 -8.10 -11.60
C GLY A 18 -17.82 -8.47 -10.32
N GLY A 19 -16.78 -7.70 -9.97
CA GLY A 19 -16.12 -7.79 -8.66
C GLY A 19 -16.92 -7.09 -7.55
N PRO A 20 -16.30 -6.88 -6.37
CA PRO A 20 -16.91 -6.13 -5.27
C PRO A 20 -17.35 -4.73 -5.70
N GLY A 21 -18.41 -4.21 -5.08
CA GLY A 21 -18.93 -2.89 -5.41
C GLY A 21 -17.90 -1.78 -5.18
N TYR A 22 -17.93 -0.72 -5.99
CA TYR A 22 -17.00 0.41 -5.83
C TYR A 22 -17.02 1.02 -4.41
N GLU A 23 -18.21 1.19 -3.82
CA GLU A 23 -18.36 1.68 -2.44
C GLU A 23 -17.81 0.70 -1.40
N GLU A 24 -17.95 -0.60 -1.63
CA GLU A 24 -17.38 -1.64 -0.76
C GLU A 24 -15.85 -1.62 -0.81
N LEU A 25 -15.27 -1.46 -2.00
CA LEU A 25 -13.82 -1.33 -2.19
C LEU A 25 -13.28 -0.06 -1.52
N LEU A 26 -14.01 1.05 -1.59
CA LEU A 26 -13.65 2.29 -0.90
C LEU A 26 -13.73 2.15 0.62
N ALA A 27 -14.80 1.55 1.14
CA ALA A 27 -15.00 1.35 2.58
C ALA A 27 -13.92 0.43 3.20
N ARG A 28 -13.33 -0.46 2.39
CA ARG A 28 -12.24 -1.37 2.78
C ARG A 28 -10.88 -0.96 2.25
N ARG A 29 -10.72 0.29 1.77
CA ARG A 29 -9.45 0.77 1.23
C ARG A 29 -8.35 0.65 2.29
N GLY A 30 -7.26 -0.01 1.92
CA GLY A 30 -6.18 -0.37 2.84
C GLY A 30 -6.17 -1.85 3.23
N ALA A 31 -7.21 -2.63 2.90
CA ALA A 31 -7.20 -4.08 3.02
C ALA A 31 -6.34 -4.74 1.92
N PRO A 32 -5.83 -5.98 2.10
CA PRO A 32 -4.87 -6.60 1.18
C PRO A 32 -5.35 -6.66 -0.28
N TRP A 33 -6.64 -6.94 -0.50
CA TRP A 33 -7.25 -7.05 -1.83
C TRP A 33 -7.51 -5.70 -2.52
N THR A 34 -7.26 -4.58 -1.83
CA THR A 34 -7.35 -3.22 -2.38
C THR A 34 -6.02 -2.69 -2.90
N PHE A 35 -5.00 -3.54 -2.96
CA PHE A 35 -3.70 -3.26 -3.56
C PHE A 35 -3.50 -4.07 -4.84
N ASP A 36 -2.68 -3.53 -5.73
CA ASP A 36 -2.01 -4.27 -6.80
C ASP A 36 -0.78 -5.00 -6.23
N ALA A 37 -1.04 -6.12 -5.53
CA ALA A 37 0.00 -6.91 -4.89
C ALA A 37 1.03 -7.45 -5.91
N GLU A 38 0.55 -7.99 -7.03
CA GLU A 38 1.39 -8.57 -8.08
C GLU A 38 2.28 -7.48 -8.71
N GLY A 39 1.72 -6.31 -9.03
CA GLY A 39 2.49 -5.17 -9.52
C GLY A 39 3.52 -4.66 -8.51
N CYS A 40 3.18 -4.66 -7.22
CA CYS A 40 4.11 -4.29 -6.14
C CYS A 40 5.30 -5.25 -6.06
N VAL A 41 5.02 -6.56 -6.02
CA VAL A 41 6.05 -7.61 -5.95
C VAL A 41 6.94 -7.57 -7.19
N ALA A 42 6.36 -7.55 -8.39
CA ALA A 42 7.12 -7.49 -9.63
C ALA A 42 8.04 -6.26 -9.69
N ALA A 43 7.54 -5.10 -9.25
CA ALA A 43 8.34 -3.87 -9.24
C ALA A 43 9.51 -3.94 -8.26
N PHE A 44 9.34 -4.52 -7.07
CA PHE A 44 10.40 -4.63 -6.07
C PHE A 44 11.44 -5.69 -6.40
N VAL A 45 11.01 -6.85 -6.91
CA VAL A 45 11.93 -7.88 -7.42
C VAL A 45 12.81 -7.31 -8.53
N ARG A 46 12.19 -6.67 -9.53
CA ARG A 46 12.92 -6.02 -10.62
C ARG A 46 13.86 -4.92 -10.12
N ALA A 47 13.42 -4.10 -9.17
CA ALA A 47 14.24 -3.04 -8.59
C ALA A 47 15.50 -3.59 -7.89
N ARG A 48 15.37 -4.75 -7.23
CA ARG A 48 16.50 -5.44 -6.58
C ARG A 48 17.48 -5.99 -7.60
N GLU A 49 17.00 -6.58 -8.68
CA GLU A 49 17.82 -7.15 -9.75
C GLU A 49 18.56 -6.07 -10.55
N GLU A 50 17.86 -5.00 -10.95
CA GLU A 50 18.41 -3.96 -11.81
C GLU A 50 19.19 -2.89 -11.02
N GLY A 51 18.92 -2.72 -9.73
CA GLY A 51 19.50 -1.66 -8.90
C GLY A 51 18.95 -0.26 -9.20
N GLU A 52 17.88 -0.17 -9.99
CA GLU A 52 17.20 1.07 -10.33
C GLU A 52 15.72 0.81 -10.60
N ALA A 53 14.87 1.80 -10.31
CA ALA A 53 13.43 1.69 -10.56
C ALA A 53 12.75 3.06 -10.56
N ARG A 54 11.59 3.12 -11.21
CA ARG A 54 10.58 4.15 -10.96
C ARG A 54 9.36 3.49 -10.33
N LEU A 55 9.07 3.87 -9.10
CA LEU A 55 8.02 3.28 -8.28
C LEU A 55 6.88 4.29 -8.11
N PRO A 56 5.61 3.84 -8.04
CA PRO A 56 4.51 4.73 -7.75
C PRO A 56 4.58 5.22 -6.29
N THR A 57 4.04 6.41 -6.05
CA THR A 57 3.78 6.94 -4.69
C THR A 57 2.29 7.15 -4.50
N TYR A 58 1.86 7.46 -3.27
CA TYR A 58 0.47 7.79 -3.00
C TYR A 58 0.33 9.28 -2.69
N SER A 59 -0.57 9.97 -3.42
CA SER A 59 -0.87 11.37 -3.12
C SER A 59 -2.04 11.44 -2.15
N ARG A 60 -1.81 11.99 -0.95
CA ARG A 60 -2.88 12.21 0.03
C ARG A 60 -3.91 13.24 -0.46
N THR A 61 -3.46 14.29 -1.15
CA THR A 61 -4.34 15.33 -1.74
C THR A 61 -5.26 14.75 -2.81
N ARG A 62 -4.75 13.91 -3.71
CA ARG A 62 -5.59 13.23 -4.72
C ARG A 62 -6.31 12.01 -4.16
N SER A 63 -5.82 11.48 -3.03
CA SER A 63 -6.20 10.18 -2.49
C SER A 63 -6.12 9.08 -3.56
N ASP A 64 -5.04 9.07 -4.34
CA ASP A 64 -4.82 8.12 -5.44
C ASP A 64 -3.32 7.90 -5.70
N PRO A 65 -2.91 6.74 -6.24
CA PRO A 65 -1.52 6.50 -6.62
C PRO A 65 -1.08 7.43 -7.75
N VAL A 66 0.20 7.79 -7.72
CA VAL A 66 0.89 8.60 -8.71
C VAL A 66 2.03 7.78 -9.31
N PRO A 67 1.93 7.38 -10.59
CA PRO A 67 2.97 6.61 -11.26
C PRO A 67 4.33 7.32 -11.24
N GLY A 68 5.40 6.55 -11.00
CA GLY A 68 6.78 7.05 -11.08
C GLY A 68 7.13 8.15 -10.08
N GLY A 69 6.37 8.29 -8.99
CA GLY A 69 6.59 9.32 -7.97
C GLY A 69 7.82 9.10 -7.07
N ALA A 70 8.43 7.91 -7.10
CA ALA A 70 9.68 7.60 -6.41
C ALA A 70 10.70 7.05 -7.41
N ARG A 71 11.97 7.45 -7.23
CA ARG A 71 13.08 6.99 -8.07
C ARG A 71 14.12 6.30 -7.20
N LEU A 72 14.43 5.07 -7.57
CA LEU A 72 15.58 4.32 -7.09
C LEU A 72 16.70 4.38 -8.12
N THR A 73 17.93 4.54 -7.64
CA THR A 73 19.15 4.52 -8.45
C THR A 73 20.22 3.71 -7.74
N ARG A 74 21.25 3.30 -8.50
CA ARG A 74 22.41 2.57 -7.98
C ARG A 74 23.24 3.34 -6.94
N GLU A 75 23.01 4.65 -6.78
CA GLU A 75 23.65 5.47 -5.74
C GLU A 75 23.01 5.25 -4.36
N HIS A 76 21.76 4.78 -4.31
CA HIS A 76 21.08 4.46 -3.06
C HIS A 76 21.68 3.19 -2.47
N ARG A 77 22.42 3.35 -1.37
CA ARG A 77 23.09 2.23 -0.69
C ARG A 77 22.16 1.47 0.26
N VAL A 78 21.12 2.13 0.75
CA VAL A 78 20.11 1.57 1.66
C VAL A 78 18.74 2.02 1.15
N VAL A 79 17.82 1.06 1.05
CA VAL A 79 16.44 1.29 0.62
C VAL A 79 15.51 0.75 1.71
N LEU A 80 14.70 1.63 2.28
CA LEU A 80 13.69 1.24 3.25
C LEU A 80 12.35 1.05 2.53
N LEU A 81 11.85 -0.18 2.54
CA LEU A 81 10.52 -0.51 2.06
C LEU A 81 9.59 -0.62 3.27
N GLU A 82 8.52 0.18 3.27
CA GLU A 82 7.52 0.21 4.34
C GLU A 82 6.13 -0.15 3.80
N GLY A 83 5.35 -0.85 4.63
CA GLY A 83 3.95 -1.18 4.37
C GLY A 83 3.45 -2.41 5.14
N ASN A 84 2.12 -2.51 5.28
CA ASN A 84 1.45 -3.51 6.12
C ASN A 84 1.62 -4.96 5.65
N TYR A 85 1.82 -5.21 4.35
CA TYR A 85 1.78 -6.56 3.77
C TYR A 85 3.13 -7.07 3.26
N LEU A 86 4.22 -6.32 3.49
CA LEU A 86 5.55 -6.71 3.02
C LEU A 86 6.06 -8.02 3.65
N LEU A 87 5.50 -8.41 4.81
CA LEU A 87 5.84 -9.63 5.53
C LEU A 87 4.73 -10.70 5.48
N ALA A 88 3.69 -10.53 4.65
CA ALA A 88 2.54 -11.43 4.57
C ALA A 88 2.83 -12.68 3.72
N PHE A 89 3.87 -13.45 4.06
CA PHE A 89 4.39 -14.53 3.20
C PHE A 89 3.48 -15.76 3.06
N ASP A 90 2.47 -15.90 3.91
CA ASP A 90 1.43 -16.93 3.78
C ASP A 90 0.48 -16.66 2.60
N ASP A 91 0.38 -15.40 2.14
CA ASP A 91 -0.34 -15.07 0.92
C ASP A 91 0.58 -15.30 -0.29
N PRO A 92 0.21 -16.20 -1.24
CA PRO A 92 1.03 -16.49 -2.42
C PRO A 92 1.40 -15.26 -3.26
N LYS A 93 0.59 -14.19 -3.22
CA LYS A 93 0.85 -12.95 -3.96
C LYS A 93 2.02 -12.16 -3.37
N TRP A 94 2.18 -12.20 -2.05
CA TRP A 94 3.21 -11.44 -1.31
C TRP A 94 4.44 -12.28 -0.99
N ARG A 95 4.30 -13.60 -0.92
CA ARG A 95 5.37 -14.57 -0.66
C ARG A 95 6.68 -14.32 -1.44
N PRO A 96 6.68 -13.94 -2.74
CA PRO A 96 7.94 -13.74 -3.47
C PRO A 96 8.79 -12.57 -2.95
N LEU A 97 8.22 -11.65 -2.15
CA LEU A 97 9.00 -10.58 -1.51
C LEU A 97 10.05 -11.09 -0.52
N GLY A 98 9.94 -12.34 -0.04
CA GLY A 98 10.92 -12.94 0.87
C GLY A 98 12.35 -12.88 0.35
N GLU A 99 12.54 -12.93 -0.97
CA GLU A 99 13.86 -12.90 -1.64
C GLU A 99 14.37 -11.47 -1.92
N VAL A 100 13.57 -10.45 -1.67
CA VAL A 100 13.92 -9.04 -1.97
C VAL A 100 14.72 -8.40 -0.83
N PHE A 101 14.45 -8.82 0.41
CA PHE A 101 14.92 -8.11 1.60
C PHE A 101 16.22 -8.68 2.16
N ASP A 102 17.20 -7.81 2.44
CA ASP A 102 18.37 -8.17 3.26
C ASP A 102 18.00 -8.30 4.75
N GLU A 103 17.16 -7.37 5.23
CA GLU A 103 16.65 -7.33 6.59
C GLU A 103 15.14 -7.07 6.61
N ARG A 104 14.46 -7.61 7.63
CA ARG A 104 13.00 -7.54 7.79
C ARG A 104 12.65 -7.19 9.22
N TRP A 105 11.85 -6.15 9.41
CA TRP A 105 11.41 -5.71 10.72
C TRP A 105 9.90 -5.64 10.78
N TYR A 106 9.33 -6.13 11.87
CA TYR A 106 7.93 -5.94 12.21
C TYR A 106 7.84 -4.98 13.41
N VAL A 107 7.15 -3.87 13.23
CA VAL A 107 6.94 -2.89 14.30
C VAL A 107 5.72 -3.33 15.10
N ALA A 108 5.95 -4.05 16.19
CA ALA A 108 4.90 -4.45 17.12
C ALA A 108 4.51 -3.28 18.03
N CYS A 109 3.20 -3.08 18.23
CA CYS A 109 2.69 -2.25 19.31
C CYS A 109 2.20 -3.18 20.42
N GLU A 110 2.73 -3.00 21.64
CA GLU A 110 2.42 -3.89 22.76
C GLU A 110 1.03 -3.64 23.33
N SER A 111 0.47 -2.43 23.15
CA SER A 111 -0.86 -2.04 23.62
C SER A 111 -1.81 -1.78 22.45
N GLU A 112 -2.83 -2.63 22.33
CA GLU A 112 -3.92 -2.42 21.36
C GLU A 112 -4.66 -1.10 21.63
N GLU A 113 -4.82 -0.73 22.91
CA GLU A 113 -5.46 0.51 23.31
C GLU A 113 -4.68 1.73 22.80
N GLU A 114 -3.36 1.78 23.04
CA GLU A 114 -2.53 2.86 22.52
C GLU A 114 -2.52 2.91 20.98
N GLN A 115 -2.46 1.75 20.33
CA GLN A 115 -2.54 1.68 18.87
C GLN A 115 -3.85 2.29 18.36
N ARG A 116 -4.97 1.95 19.02
CA ARG A 116 -6.31 2.47 18.69
C ARG A 116 -6.39 3.98 18.93
N GLU A 117 -5.88 4.48 20.06
CA GLU A 117 -5.86 5.91 20.36
C GLU A 117 -5.06 6.71 19.33
N ARG A 118 -3.86 6.25 18.97
CA ARG A 118 -3.05 6.88 17.90
C ARG A 118 -3.77 6.86 16.56
N LEU A 119 -4.45 5.76 16.24
CA LEU A 119 -5.25 5.64 15.02
C LEU A 119 -6.42 6.63 14.99
N ILE A 120 -7.15 6.76 16.09
CA ILE A 120 -8.25 7.71 16.26
C ILE A 120 -7.72 9.14 16.13
N GLY A 121 -6.65 9.48 16.85
CA GLY A 121 -6.03 10.81 16.79
C GLY A 121 -5.67 11.22 15.37
N ARG A 122 -4.99 10.34 14.63
CA ARG A 122 -4.64 10.58 13.21
C ARG A 122 -5.88 10.73 12.31
N HIS A 123 -6.95 10.00 12.58
CA HIS A 123 -8.19 10.16 11.83
C HIS A 123 -8.83 11.52 12.10
N LEU A 124 -8.87 11.95 13.36
CA LEU A 124 -9.43 13.25 13.76
C LEU A 124 -8.67 14.42 13.15
N GLU A 125 -7.34 14.34 13.05
CA GLU A 125 -6.51 15.36 12.38
C GLU A 125 -6.83 15.53 10.89
N THR A 126 -7.29 14.46 10.23
CA THR A 126 -7.55 14.45 8.78
C THR A 126 -9.02 14.26 8.46
N TRP A 127 -9.91 14.50 9.44
CA TRP A 127 -11.34 14.26 9.31
C TRP A 127 -11.97 15.30 8.37
N THR A 128 -12.80 14.85 7.44
CA THR A 128 -13.51 15.72 6.49
C THR A 128 -14.96 15.28 6.37
N GLU A 129 -15.87 16.18 5.98
CA GLU A 129 -17.29 15.87 5.76
C GLU A 129 -17.52 14.73 4.75
N GLU A 130 -16.61 14.58 3.78
CA GLU A 130 -16.66 13.51 2.79
C GLU A 130 -16.44 12.13 3.43
N LYS A 131 -15.59 12.02 4.46
CA LYS A 131 -15.36 10.78 5.21
C LYS A 131 -16.56 10.41 6.09
N THR A 132 -17.39 11.38 6.48
CA THR A 132 -18.58 11.14 7.30
C THR A 132 -19.73 10.50 6.52
N ARG A 133 -19.74 10.56 5.19
CA ARG A 133 -20.81 9.98 4.35
C ARG A 133 -20.60 8.49 4.02
N ILE A 134 -19.46 7.92 4.40
CA ILE A 134 -19.07 6.52 4.14
C ILE A 134 -19.54 5.59 5.29
N PHE A 135 -20.03 6.17 6.40
CA PHE A 135 -20.59 5.49 7.57
C PHE A 135 -22.02 5.99 7.83
#